data_AF-A0A3R9F7K3-F1
#
_entry.id   AF-A0A3R9F7K3-F1
#
_cell.length_a   1.000
_cell.length_b   1.000
_cell.length_c   1.000
_cell.angle_alpha   90.00
_cell.angle_beta   90.00
_cell.angle_gamma   90.00
#
_symmetry.space_group_name_H-M   'P 1'
#
loop_
_entity.id
_entity.type
_entity.pdbx_description
1 polymer ?
#
loop_
_entity_poly.entity_id
_entity_poly.type
_entity_poly.pdbx_seq_one_letter_code
_entity_poly.pdbx_strand_id
1 'polypeptide(L)'
;MKFSLNIIDWQARAPGLSDAADWRAWAQQDREIDPASPYAKPSELPMMTSRRLNSGSRLAVDSGLAMLRRHAPDAVLFTSRHGELERNLRILDAIAAAQPISPTDFAMSVHNSSVGNLTITAKQPLTSSSLSAGQDTFQQGLIEALTLFQAGYQRVLMVDFDGLLPAFYHPHLPANMPTWAWSLALVLEAGNQLRCETHPHDLRREAPLPQGLQFLRGWLKDDAAFSVDGERADWRWSKS
;
A
#
# COMPACT_ATOMS: atom_id res chain seq x y z
N MET A 1 5.40 1.98 -21.27
CA MET A 1 5.20 0.59 -20.83
C MET A 1 3.74 0.21 -21.01
N LYS A 2 3.47 -1.06 -21.33
CA LYS A 2 2.11 -1.62 -21.40
C LYS A 2 2.09 -2.98 -20.69
N PHE A 3 1.06 -3.24 -19.88
CA PHE A 3 0.89 -4.53 -19.22
C PHE A 3 -0.58 -4.80 -18.91
N SER A 4 -0.89 -6.03 -18.49
CA SER A 4 -2.23 -6.42 -18.08
C SER A 4 -2.20 -7.43 -16.95
N LEU A 5 -3.28 -7.47 -16.17
CA LEU A 5 -3.46 -8.39 -15.05
C LEU A 5 -4.95 -8.56 -14.72
N ASN A 6 -5.24 -9.52 -13.85
CA ASN A 6 -6.54 -9.70 -13.22
C ASN A 6 -6.46 -9.32 -11.74
N ILE A 7 -7.57 -8.79 -11.21
CA ILE A 7 -7.74 -8.57 -9.77
C ILE A 7 -8.85 -9.48 -9.30
N ILE A 8 -8.50 -10.40 -8.40
CA ILE A 8 -9.40 -11.45 -7.92
C ILE A 8 -10.18 -10.99 -6.69
N ASP A 9 -9.50 -10.29 -5.79
CA ASP A 9 -10.08 -9.76 -4.56
C ASP A 9 -9.26 -8.58 -4.06
N TRP A 10 -9.84 -7.79 -3.18
CA TRP A 10 -9.20 -6.63 -2.59
C TRP A 10 -9.70 -6.37 -1.18
N GLN A 11 -8.94 -5.58 -0.44
CA GLN A 11 -9.39 -4.95 0.79
C GLN A 11 -8.55 -3.70 1.06
N ALA A 12 -9.20 -2.66 1.57
CA ALA A 12 -8.53 -1.42 1.89
C ALA A 12 -8.90 -0.89 3.28
N ARG A 13 -8.04 -0.03 3.82
CA ARG A 13 -8.21 0.65 5.11
C ARG A 13 -7.74 2.09 4.98
N ALA A 14 -8.57 3.02 5.43
CA ALA A 14 -8.28 4.43 5.56
C ALA A 14 -9.18 5.04 6.66
N PRO A 15 -8.91 6.26 7.14
CA PRO A 15 -9.81 6.97 8.05
C PRO A 15 -11.26 6.95 7.56
N GLY A 16 -12.19 6.47 8.40
CA GLY A 16 -13.61 6.45 8.08
C GLY A 16 -14.06 5.45 7.00
N LEU A 17 -13.16 4.62 6.44
CA LEU A 17 -13.48 3.64 5.40
C LEU A 17 -13.01 2.24 5.80
N SER A 18 -13.97 1.32 5.97
CA SER A 18 -13.72 0.02 6.58
C SER A 18 -14.07 -1.15 5.68
N ASP A 19 -15.31 -1.26 5.24
CA ASP A 19 -15.80 -2.42 4.50
C ASP A 19 -15.97 -2.13 2.99
N ALA A 20 -16.27 -3.16 2.23
CA ALA A 20 -16.41 -3.03 0.78
C ALA A 20 -17.57 -2.08 0.37
N ALA A 21 -18.59 -1.91 1.21
CA ALA A 21 -19.69 -1.00 0.93
C ALA A 21 -19.27 0.46 1.13
N ASP A 22 -18.54 0.77 2.21
CA ASP A 22 -17.96 2.10 2.48
C ASP A 22 -17.11 2.57 1.29
N TRP A 23 -16.20 1.72 0.84
CA TRP A 23 -15.27 2.02 -0.25
C TRP A 23 -15.97 2.18 -1.61
N ARG A 24 -17.00 1.37 -1.89
CA ARG A 24 -17.82 1.55 -3.10
C ARG A 24 -18.57 2.87 -3.06
N ALA A 25 -19.19 3.21 -1.93
CA ALA A 25 -19.90 4.48 -1.76
C ALA A 25 -18.95 5.67 -1.89
N TRP A 26 -17.76 5.59 -1.28
CA TRP A 26 -16.70 6.58 -1.41
C TRP A 26 -16.28 6.81 -2.86
N ALA A 27 -16.04 5.73 -3.61
CA ALA A 27 -15.63 5.82 -5.01
C ALA A 27 -16.73 6.42 -5.90
N GLN A 28 -17.98 5.99 -5.73
CA GLN A 28 -19.12 6.45 -6.53
C GLN A 28 -19.51 7.91 -6.28
N GLN A 29 -19.23 8.42 -5.08
CA GLN A 29 -19.61 9.79 -4.68
C GLN A 29 -18.43 10.77 -4.69
N ASP A 30 -17.26 10.36 -5.16
CA ASP A 30 -16.03 11.17 -5.16
C ASP A 30 -15.71 11.82 -3.81
N ARG A 31 -16.04 11.13 -2.72
CA ARG A 31 -15.84 11.68 -1.37
C ARG A 31 -14.36 11.89 -1.07
N GLU A 32 -14.06 12.95 -0.33
CA GLU A 32 -12.75 13.10 0.30
C GLU A 32 -12.64 12.19 1.53
N ILE A 33 -11.42 11.78 1.85
CA ILE A 33 -11.14 11.03 3.07
C ILE A 33 -10.80 12.05 4.15
N ASP A 34 -11.60 12.12 5.21
CA ASP A 34 -11.32 12.96 6.36
C ASP A 34 -10.27 12.28 7.27
N PRO A 35 -9.04 12.81 7.39
CA PRO A 35 -7.99 12.20 8.20
C PRO A 35 -8.32 12.15 9.70
N ALA A 36 -9.28 12.95 10.17
CA ALA A 36 -9.74 12.94 11.57
C ALA A 36 -10.74 11.81 11.88
N SER A 37 -11.27 11.15 10.85
CA SER A 37 -12.20 10.03 11.03
C SER A 37 -11.52 8.81 11.65
N PRO A 38 -12.22 8.02 12.49
CA PRO A 38 -11.63 6.88 13.17
C PRO A 38 -11.29 5.74 12.18
N TYR A 39 -10.24 4.99 12.50
CA TYR A 39 -9.92 3.74 11.81
C TYR A 39 -10.79 2.59 12.32
N ALA A 40 -11.12 1.66 11.42
CA ALA A 40 -11.67 0.38 11.81
C ALA A 40 -10.69 -0.39 12.70
N LYS A 41 -11.22 -1.16 13.66
CA LYS A 41 -10.39 -2.02 14.50
C LYS A 41 -9.80 -3.16 13.65
N PRO A 42 -8.50 -3.47 13.77
CA PRO A 42 -7.91 -4.66 13.15
C PRO A 42 -8.68 -5.92 13.57
N SER A 43 -9.04 -6.77 12.61
CA SER A 43 -9.79 -8.01 12.86
C SER A 43 -8.92 -9.26 12.84
N GLU A 44 -7.74 -9.17 12.23
CA GLU A 44 -6.85 -10.30 11.94
C GLU A 44 -5.68 -10.36 12.89
N LEU A 45 -5.19 -9.17 13.24
CA LEU A 45 -3.88 -9.02 13.81
C LEU A 45 -3.91 -9.36 15.30
N PRO A 46 -3.14 -10.37 15.76
CA PRO A 46 -3.05 -10.67 17.18
C PRO A 46 -2.55 -9.45 17.96
N MET A 47 -3.14 -9.19 19.14
CA MET A 47 -2.90 -7.97 19.90
C MET A 47 -1.41 -7.75 20.23
N MET A 48 -0.64 -8.82 20.51
CA MET A 48 0.79 -8.72 20.78
C MET A 48 1.59 -8.28 19.55
N THR A 49 1.27 -8.81 18.36
CA THR A 49 1.90 -8.38 17.10
C THR A 49 1.52 -6.95 16.77
N SER A 50 0.24 -6.60 16.96
CA SER A 50 -0.27 -5.24 16.74
C SER A 50 0.53 -4.18 17.50
N ARG A 51 0.87 -4.43 18.77
CA ARG A 51 1.66 -3.50 19.60
C ARG A 51 3.08 -3.25 19.10
N ARG A 52 3.64 -4.15 18.27
CA ARG A 52 5.00 -4.03 17.72
C ARG A 52 5.05 -3.29 16.39
N LEU A 53 3.91 -3.04 15.75
CA LEU A 53 3.80 -2.42 14.43
C LEU A 53 3.41 -0.94 14.51
N ASN A 54 3.97 -0.14 13.60
CA ASN A 54 3.58 1.26 13.41
C ASN A 54 2.20 1.37 12.73
N SER A 55 1.70 2.59 12.54
CA SER A 55 0.34 2.84 12.07
C SER A 55 0.05 2.16 10.71
N GLY A 56 0.87 2.42 9.70
CA GLY A 56 0.73 1.85 8.36
C GLY A 56 0.93 0.34 8.32
N SER A 57 2.03 -0.14 8.92
CA SER A 57 2.39 -1.57 8.97
C SER A 57 1.32 -2.42 9.64
N ARG A 58 0.63 -1.87 10.65
CA ARG A 58 -0.50 -2.52 11.31
C ARG A 58 -1.68 -2.72 10.36
N LEU A 59 -2.04 -1.70 9.58
CA LEU A 59 -3.12 -1.78 8.59
C LEU A 59 -2.76 -2.73 7.44
N ALA A 60 -1.51 -2.65 6.97
CA ALA A 60 -1.00 -3.49 5.90
C ALA A 60 -0.97 -4.97 6.28
N VAL A 61 -0.44 -5.31 7.47
CA VAL A 61 -0.40 -6.71 7.94
C VAL A 61 -1.82 -7.23 8.24
N ASP A 62 -2.71 -6.42 8.82
CA ASP A 62 -4.11 -6.81 9.02
C ASP A 62 -4.81 -7.12 7.69
N SER A 63 -4.70 -6.23 6.70
CA SER A 63 -5.28 -6.44 5.37
C SER A 63 -4.67 -7.64 4.65
N GLY A 64 -3.36 -7.84 4.77
CA GLY A 64 -2.66 -9.00 4.23
C GLY A 64 -3.13 -10.31 4.84
N LEU A 65 -3.24 -10.39 6.17
CA LEU A 65 -3.74 -11.58 6.87
C LEU A 65 -5.17 -11.93 6.45
N ALA A 66 -6.03 -10.93 6.30
CA ALA A 66 -7.39 -11.13 5.82
C ALA A 66 -7.42 -11.71 4.40
N MET A 67 -6.49 -11.32 3.52
CA MET A 67 -6.37 -11.92 2.18
C MET A 67 -5.88 -13.36 2.27
N LEU A 68 -4.87 -13.64 3.09
CA LEU A 68 -4.32 -15.00 3.29
C LEU A 68 -5.34 -15.99 3.87
N ARG A 69 -6.37 -15.51 4.58
CA ARG A 69 -7.48 -16.39 5.03
C ARG A 69 -8.45 -16.74 3.91
N ARG A 70 -8.65 -15.84 2.94
CA ARG A 70 -9.62 -16.00 1.84
C ARG A 70 -9.00 -16.66 0.62
N HIS A 71 -7.68 -16.50 0.45
CA HIS A 71 -6.93 -16.93 -0.72
C HIS A 71 -5.61 -17.56 -0.31
N ALA A 72 -5.09 -18.45 -1.16
CA ALA A 72 -3.74 -18.99 -1.05
C ALA A 72 -2.87 -18.39 -2.16
N PRO A 73 -2.25 -17.21 -1.96
CA PRO A 73 -1.26 -16.68 -2.88
C PRO A 73 0.06 -17.45 -2.75
N ASP A 74 0.81 -17.53 -3.84
CA ASP A 74 2.11 -18.21 -3.91
C ASP A 74 3.27 -17.28 -3.51
N ALA A 75 3.06 -15.96 -3.63
CA ALA A 75 4.01 -14.93 -3.25
C ALA A 75 3.31 -13.69 -2.68
N VAL A 76 4.05 -12.92 -1.89
CA VAL A 76 3.58 -11.66 -1.28
C VAL A 76 4.52 -10.51 -1.62
N LEU A 77 3.96 -9.35 -1.94
CA LEU A 77 4.69 -8.13 -2.28
C LEU A 77 4.15 -6.99 -1.42
N PHE A 78 5.01 -6.27 -0.71
CA PHE A 78 4.61 -5.07 0.02
C PHE A 78 5.24 -3.83 -0.58
N THR A 79 4.43 -2.82 -0.88
CA THR A 79 4.88 -1.56 -1.45
C THR A 79 4.57 -0.40 -0.51
N SER A 80 5.52 0.51 -0.36
CA SER A 80 5.36 1.71 0.46
C SER A 80 6.31 2.82 0.01
N ARG A 81 5.82 4.05 -0.10
CA ARG A 81 6.66 5.18 -0.50
C ARG A 81 7.58 5.60 0.64
N HIS A 82 7.06 5.58 1.86
CA HIS A 82 7.74 6.15 3.03
C HIS A 82 8.26 5.09 4.00
N GLY A 83 7.83 3.83 3.85
CA GLY A 83 8.23 2.70 4.68
C GLY A 83 7.96 2.97 6.16
N GLU A 84 8.95 2.68 7.00
CA GLU A 84 8.89 2.80 8.46
C GLU A 84 9.30 4.20 8.96
N LEU A 85 8.78 5.26 8.33
CA LEU A 85 9.22 6.64 8.58
C LEU A 85 9.05 7.08 10.05
N GLU A 86 7.97 6.64 10.72
CA GLU A 86 7.75 6.90 12.15
C GLU A 86 8.86 6.29 13.03
N ARG A 87 9.37 5.09 12.68
CA ARG A 87 10.51 4.46 13.37
C ARG A 87 11.80 5.18 13.06
N ASN A 88 12.02 5.50 11.79
CA ASN A 88 13.23 6.19 11.35
C ASN A 88 13.40 7.51 12.08
N LEU A 89 12.32 8.29 12.24
CA LEU A 89 12.37 9.52 13.02
C LEU A 89 12.74 9.26 14.49
N ARG A 90 12.11 8.29 15.15
CA ARG A 90 12.45 7.94 16.55
C ARG A 90 13.92 7.53 16.72
N ILE A 91 14.48 6.82 15.75
CA ILE A 91 15.89 6.44 15.75
C ILE A 91 16.79 7.68 15.58
N LEU A 92 16.45 8.57 14.65
CA LEU A 92 17.20 9.81 14.43
C LEU A 92 17.14 10.74 15.64
N ASP A 93 15.98 10.85 16.31
CA ASP A 93 15.82 11.62 17.54
C ASP A 93 16.70 11.05 18.68
N ALA A 94 16.74 9.72 18.83
CA ALA A 94 17.61 9.09 19.82
C ALA A 94 19.09 9.36 19.54
N ILE A 95 19.52 9.29 18.27
CA ILE A 95 20.90 9.63 17.86
C ILE A 95 21.21 11.10 18.19
N ALA A 96 20.32 12.01 17.80
CA ALA A 96 20.49 13.45 18.03
C ALA A 96 20.56 13.78 19.54
N ALA A 97 19.82 13.05 20.37
CA ALA A 97 19.84 13.18 21.82
C ALA A 97 20.94 12.35 22.53
N ALA A 98 21.83 11.69 21.79
CA ALA A 98 22.86 10.76 22.30
C ALA A 98 22.28 9.67 23.23
N GLN A 99 21.07 9.20 22.93
CA GLN A 99 20.38 8.13 23.65
C GLN A 99 20.60 6.76 22.97
N PRO A 100 20.55 5.65 23.75
CA PRO A 100 20.63 4.32 23.18
C PRO A 100 19.46 4.03 22.24
N ILE A 101 19.76 3.42 21.09
CA ILE A 101 18.76 3.00 20.11
C ILE A 101 18.13 1.68 20.57
N SER A 102 16.80 1.59 20.55
CA SER A 102 16.05 0.36 20.82
C SER A 102 16.37 -0.70 19.75
N PRO A 103 16.89 -1.89 20.11
CA PRO A 103 17.19 -2.94 19.14
C PRO A 103 15.95 -3.38 18.35
N THR A 104 14.79 -3.42 19.01
CA THR A 104 13.50 -3.75 18.36
C THR A 104 13.10 -2.67 17.36
N ASP A 105 13.29 -1.39 17.69
CA ASP A 105 12.94 -0.31 16.76
C ASP A 105 13.83 -0.33 15.53
N PHE A 106 15.14 -0.55 15.71
CA PHE A 106 16.08 -0.70 14.60
C PHE A 106 15.78 -1.95 13.75
N ALA A 107 15.55 -3.11 14.36
CA ALA A 107 15.22 -4.33 13.62
C ALA A 107 13.90 -4.20 12.82
N MET A 108 12.96 -3.38 13.29
CA MET A 108 11.67 -3.14 12.65
C MET A 108 11.68 -1.89 11.73
N SER A 109 12.80 -1.19 11.57
CA SER A 109 12.88 0.02 10.73
C SER A 109 13.19 -0.29 9.26
N VAL A 110 13.51 -1.55 8.95
CA VAL A 110 13.69 -2.02 7.57
C VAL A 110 12.35 -2.00 6.82
N HIS A 111 12.39 -1.68 5.53
CA HIS A 111 11.18 -1.53 4.70
C HIS A 111 10.34 -2.83 4.63
N ASN A 112 11.01 -3.98 4.60
CA ASN A 112 10.37 -5.29 4.53
C ASN A 112 9.84 -5.80 5.90
N SER A 113 9.88 -5.00 6.96
CA SER A 113 9.40 -5.42 8.28
C SER A 113 7.92 -5.86 8.23
N SER A 114 7.08 -5.14 7.48
CA SER A 114 5.65 -5.47 7.31
C SER A 114 5.42 -6.83 6.66
N VAL A 115 6.05 -7.11 5.51
CA VAL A 115 5.90 -8.41 4.83
C VAL A 115 6.51 -9.55 5.64
N GLY A 116 7.63 -9.30 6.35
CA GLY A 116 8.21 -10.27 7.27
C GLY A 116 7.28 -10.59 8.46
N ASN A 117 6.62 -9.58 9.03
CA ASN A 117 5.64 -9.80 10.09
C ASN A 117 4.39 -10.53 9.61
N LEU A 118 3.96 -10.28 8.37
CA LEU A 118 2.87 -11.03 7.74
C LEU A 118 3.20 -12.53 7.68
N THR A 119 4.34 -12.91 7.09
CA THR A 119 4.72 -14.32 6.90
C THR A 119 4.95 -15.03 8.24
N ILE A 120 5.57 -14.35 9.21
CA ILE A 120 5.75 -14.87 10.58
C ILE A 120 4.40 -15.09 11.26
N THR A 121 3.50 -14.11 11.20
CA THR A 121 2.19 -14.19 11.88
C THR A 121 1.29 -15.24 11.25
N ALA A 122 1.29 -15.33 9.92
CA ALA A 122 0.55 -16.33 9.16
C ALA A 122 1.16 -17.73 9.28
N LYS A 123 2.42 -17.84 9.71
CA LYS A 123 3.22 -19.08 9.70
C LYS A 123 3.32 -19.70 8.30
N GLN A 124 3.44 -18.84 7.28
CA GLN A 124 3.53 -19.25 5.88
C GLN A 124 4.86 -18.79 5.29
N PRO A 125 5.72 -19.72 4.82
CA PRO A 125 7.02 -19.40 4.24
C PRO A 125 6.88 -19.00 2.76
N LEU A 126 6.07 -17.97 2.48
CA LEU A 126 5.84 -17.48 1.13
C LEU A 126 7.05 -16.71 0.60
N THR A 127 7.32 -16.82 -0.70
CA THR A 127 8.23 -15.90 -1.38
C THR A 127 7.75 -14.48 -1.13
N SER A 128 8.63 -13.61 -0.68
CA SER A 128 8.29 -12.24 -0.29
C SER A 128 9.23 -11.22 -0.92
N SER A 129 8.67 -10.11 -1.38
CA SER A 129 9.39 -8.94 -1.88
C SER A 129 8.86 -7.67 -1.23
N SER A 130 9.67 -6.62 -1.24
CA SER A 130 9.26 -5.31 -0.72
C SER A 130 9.89 -4.19 -1.53
N LEU A 131 9.08 -3.23 -1.97
CA LEU A 131 9.48 -2.25 -2.99
C LEU A 131 9.07 -0.82 -2.61
N SER A 132 9.94 0.13 -2.95
CA SER A 132 9.67 1.56 -2.89
C SER A 132 10.19 2.23 -4.17
N ALA A 133 9.39 3.11 -4.77
CA ALA A 133 9.73 3.83 -6.00
C ALA A 133 9.17 5.27 -5.99
N GLY A 134 9.15 5.92 -4.83
CA GLY A 134 8.63 7.29 -4.71
C GLY A 134 7.12 7.36 -4.95
N GLN A 135 6.67 8.38 -5.69
CA GLN A 135 5.25 8.54 -6.03
C GLN A 135 4.70 7.34 -6.82
N ASP A 136 5.54 6.71 -7.65
CA ASP A 136 5.17 5.59 -8.52
C ASP A 136 5.23 4.21 -7.85
N THR A 137 5.36 4.16 -6.51
CA THR A 137 5.56 2.92 -5.75
C THR A 137 4.49 1.86 -6.02
N PHE A 138 3.21 2.24 -6.04
CA PHE A 138 2.12 1.31 -6.32
C PHE A 138 2.24 0.70 -7.72
N GLN A 139 2.40 1.56 -8.74
CA GLN A 139 2.44 1.12 -10.13
C GLN A 139 3.69 0.29 -10.45
N GLN A 140 4.83 0.65 -9.86
CA GLN A 140 6.06 -0.16 -9.94
C GLN A 140 5.92 -1.48 -9.19
N GLY A 141 5.15 -1.52 -8.10
CA GLY A 141 4.76 -2.75 -7.43
C GLY A 141 3.98 -3.71 -8.33
N LEU A 142 3.06 -3.19 -9.15
CA LEU A 142 2.34 -4.02 -10.11
C LEU A 142 3.30 -4.61 -11.16
N ILE A 143 4.34 -3.88 -11.57
CA ILE A 143 5.37 -4.40 -12.47
C ILE A 143 6.16 -5.54 -11.80
N GLU A 144 6.52 -5.40 -10.53
CA GLU A 144 7.13 -6.50 -9.75
C GLU A 144 6.19 -7.71 -9.61
N ALA A 145 4.89 -7.52 -9.48
CA ALA A 145 3.94 -8.64 -9.52
C ALA A 145 3.98 -9.38 -10.87
N LEU A 146 4.18 -8.67 -11.99
CA LEU A 146 4.34 -9.30 -13.31
C LEU A 146 5.64 -10.11 -13.41
N THR A 147 6.74 -9.66 -12.79
CA THR A 147 8.00 -10.43 -12.78
C THR A 147 7.81 -11.73 -12.01
N LEU A 148 7.05 -11.71 -10.91
CA LEU A 148 6.66 -12.92 -10.19
C LEU A 148 5.79 -13.85 -11.05
N PHE A 149 4.82 -13.32 -11.81
CA PHE A 149 4.06 -14.16 -12.74
C PHE A 149 4.95 -14.81 -13.81
N GLN A 150 5.91 -14.05 -14.37
CA GLN A 150 6.89 -14.59 -15.33
C GLN A 150 7.80 -15.66 -14.71
N ALA A 151 8.08 -15.56 -13.41
CA ALA A 151 8.83 -16.55 -12.66
C ALA A 151 8.01 -17.81 -12.29
N GLY A 152 6.71 -17.84 -12.62
CA GLY A 152 5.85 -19.02 -12.45
C GLY A 152 4.91 -18.98 -11.24
N TYR A 153 4.92 -17.91 -10.44
CA TYR A 153 3.92 -17.72 -9.38
C TYR A 153 2.55 -17.43 -10.02
N GLN A 154 1.48 -18.10 -9.57
CA GLN A 154 0.17 -17.97 -10.21
C GLN A 154 -0.66 -16.85 -9.59
N ARG A 155 -0.54 -16.71 -8.26
CA ARG A 155 -1.28 -15.71 -7.50
C ARG A 155 -0.35 -14.93 -6.58
N VAL A 156 -0.38 -13.60 -6.68
CA VAL A 156 0.44 -12.69 -5.88
C VAL A 156 -0.49 -11.84 -5.02
N LEU A 157 -0.23 -11.79 -3.71
CA LEU A 157 -0.84 -10.80 -2.84
C LEU A 157 0.06 -9.58 -2.78
N MET A 158 -0.41 -8.46 -3.31
CA MET A 158 0.26 -7.17 -3.18
C MET A 158 -0.43 -6.34 -2.10
N VAL A 159 0.33 -5.74 -1.19
CA VAL A 159 -0.18 -4.81 -0.17
C VAL A 159 0.57 -3.49 -0.27
N ASP A 160 -0.13 -2.46 -0.71
CA ASP A 160 0.37 -1.09 -0.81
C ASP A 160 -0.06 -0.30 0.43
N PHE A 161 0.86 0.44 1.06
CA PHE A 161 0.58 1.12 2.32
C PHE A 161 1.52 2.28 2.59
N ASP A 162 1.08 3.19 3.44
CA ASP A 162 1.97 4.10 4.17
C ASP A 162 1.45 4.33 5.59
N GLY A 163 2.36 4.68 6.49
CA GLY A 163 2.02 5.12 7.83
C GLY A 163 1.72 6.61 7.92
N LEU A 164 1.35 7.05 9.12
CA LEU A 164 1.29 8.47 9.47
C LEU A 164 2.66 9.11 9.18
N LEU A 165 2.66 10.20 8.42
CA LEU A 165 3.87 11.01 8.24
C LEU A 165 4.06 11.90 9.48
N PRO A 166 5.17 11.78 10.23
CA PRO A 166 5.38 12.59 11.42
C PRO A 166 5.37 14.09 11.13
N ALA A 167 4.83 14.88 12.07
CA ALA A 167 4.68 16.33 11.94
C ALA A 167 6.00 17.06 11.65
N PHE A 168 7.13 16.50 12.10
CA PHE A 168 8.48 17.01 11.79
C PHE A 168 8.72 17.20 10.29
N TYR A 169 8.19 16.32 9.44
CA TYR A 169 8.41 16.38 8.00
C TYR A 169 7.47 17.33 7.28
N HIS A 170 6.30 17.67 7.85
CA HIS A 170 5.21 18.39 7.16
C HIS A 170 5.65 19.68 6.46
N PRO A 171 6.50 20.55 7.05
CA PRO A 171 6.94 21.78 6.39
C PRO A 171 7.73 21.57 5.09
N HIS A 172 8.24 20.36 4.86
CA HIS A 172 9.05 19.99 3.71
C HIS A 172 8.29 19.10 2.71
N LEU A 173 7.03 18.75 2.99
CA LEU A 173 6.22 17.95 2.09
C LEU A 173 5.51 18.84 1.06
N PRO A 174 5.23 18.32 -0.15
CA PRO A 174 4.29 18.97 -1.06
C PRO A 174 2.94 19.17 -0.38
N ALA A 175 2.27 20.29 -0.67
CA ALA A 175 1.05 20.72 0.03
C ALA A 175 -0.09 19.68 0.02
N ASN A 176 -0.19 18.88 -1.05
CA ASN A 176 -1.24 17.88 -1.21
C ASN A 176 -0.84 16.48 -0.73
N MET A 177 0.38 16.29 -0.20
CA MET A 177 0.83 14.95 0.18
C MET A 177 -0.04 14.38 1.30
N PRO A 178 -0.63 13.19 1.13
CA PRO A 178 -1.34 12.50 2.20
C PRO A 178 -0.40 12.22 3.37
N THR A 179 -0.81 12.61 4.58
CA THR A 179 -0.02 12.43 5.81
C THR A 179 -0.59 11.39 6.76
N TRP A 180 -1.72 10.77 6.42
CA TRP A 180 -2.44 9.78 7.22
C TRP A 180 -2.11 8.35 6.78
N ALA A 181 -2.33 7.38 7.67
CA ALA A 181 -2.04 5.98 7.42
C ALA A 181 -3.13 5.31 6.58
N TRP A 182 -2.76 4.36 5.74
CA TRP A 182 -3.71 3.62 4.91
C TRP A 182 -3.09 2.32 4.40
N SER A 183 -3.93 1.44 3.85
CA SER A 183 -3.47 0.27 3.13
C SER A 183 -4.46 -0.18 2.06
N LEU A 184 -3.94 -0.79 1.00
CA LEU A 184 -4.68 -1.48 -0.05
C LEU A 184 -4.02 -2.84 -0.32
N ALA A 185 -4.74 -3.91 -0.03
CA ALA A 185 -4.38 -5.27 -0.41
C ALA A 185 -5.11 -5.67 -1.69
N LEU A 186 -4.39 -6.24 -2.65
CA LEU A 186 -4.89 -6.77 -3.92
C LEU A 186 -4.40 -8.22 -4.09
N VAL A 187 -5.32 -9.11 -4.45
CA VAL A 187 -4.98 -10.46 -4.91
C VAL A 187 -4.95 -10.44 -6.43
N LEU A 188 -3.75 -10.65 -6.99
CA LEU A 188 -3.44 -10.47 -8.40
C LEU A 188 -3.17 -11.83 -9.05
N GLU A 189 -3.61 -11.97 -10.30
CA GLU A 189 -3.27 -13.09 -11.18
C GLU A 189 -2.87 -12.56 -12.57
N ALA A 190 -2.09 -13.37 -13.30
CA ALA A 190 -1.83 -13.10 -14.71
C ALA A 190 -3.14 -13.12 -15.51
N GLY A 191 -3.33 -12.12 -16.37
CA GLY A 191 -4.54 -12.04 -17.17
C GLY A 191 -4.66 -10.72 -17.94
N ASN A 192 -5.85 -10.46 -18.45
CA ASN A 192 -6.12 -9.34 -19.35
C ASN A 192 -7.36 -8.53 -18.97
N GLN A 193 -7.96 -8.74 -17.80
CA GLN A 193 -9.14 -8.01 -17.34
C GLN A 193 -8.88 -6.50 -17.28
N LEU A 194 -7.71 -6.11 -16.76
CA LEU A 194 -7.27 -4.74 -16.69
C LEU A 194 -6.00 -4.56 -17.51
N ARG A 195 -5.96 -3.52 -18.33
CA ARG A 195 -4.77 -3.11 -19.09
C ARG A 195 -4.30 -1.76 -18.60
N CYS A 196 -2.99 -1.61 -18.51
CA CYS A 196 -2.35 -0.35 -18.16
C CYS A 196 -1.39 0.08 -19.27
N GLU A 197 -1.43 1.36 -19.63
CA GLU A 197 -0.48 2.00 -20.52
C GLU A 197 0.04 3.30 -19.89
N THR A 198 1.36 3.51 -19.93
CA THR A 198 1.97 4.73 -19.40
C THR A 198 1.93 5.86 -20.44
N HIS A 199 1.50 7.05 -20.04
CA HIS A 199 1.53 8.26 -20.85
C HIS A 199 2.46 9.30 -20.21
N PRO A 200 3.62 9.61 -20.82
CA PRO A 200 4.53 10.62 -20.29
C PRO A 200 3.87 12.00 -20.17
N HIS A 201 4.22 12.74 -19.13
CA HIS A 201 3.86 14.15 -18.96
C HIS A 201 5.03 14.93 -18.36
N ASP A 202 5.07 16.24 -18.63
CA ASP A 202 6.17 17.11 -18.19
C ASP A 202 5.94 17.71 -16.80
N LEU A 203 4.67 17.81 -16.38
CA LEU A 203 4.30 18.49 -15.13
C LEU A 203 4.27 17.52 -13.96
N ARG A 204 5.20 17.66 -13.02
CA ARG A 204 5.16 16.93 -11.75
C ARG A 204 4.05 17.47 -10.87
N ARG A 205 3.22 16.57 -10.33
CA ARG A 205 2.11 16.93 -9.45
C ARG A 205 2.03 15.92 -8.30
N GLU A 206 1.89 16.42 -7.08
CA GLU A 206 1.53 15.58 -5.95
C GLU A 206 0.00 15.55 -5.84
N ALA A 207 -0.57 14.36 -5.97
CA ALA A 207 -2.01 14.15 -5.86
C ALA A 207 -2.45 14.11 -4.38
N PRO A 208 -3.68 14.58 -4.05
CA PRO A 208 -4.23 14.53 -2.70
C PRO A 208 -4.57 13.11 -2.21
N LEU A 209 -4.38 12.11 -3.08
CA LEU A 209 -4.70 10.72 -2.83
C LEU A 209 -3.52 9.84 -3.28
N PRO A 210 -3.09 8.85 -2.49
CA PRO A 210 -2.02 7.94 -2.89
C PRO A 210 -2.39 7.13 -4.14
N GLN A 211 -1.40 6.71 -4.94
CA GLN A 211 -1.63 6.00 -6.20
C GLN A 211 -2.52 4.75 -6.05
N GLY A 212 -2.30 3.93 -5.01
CA GLY A 212 -3.13 2.75 -4.75
C GLY A 212 -4.61 3.13 -4.54
N LEU A 213 -4.90 4.22 -3.85
CA LEU A 213 -6.27 4.67 -3.62
C LEU A 213 -6.87 5.41 -4.84
N GLN A 214 -6.06 6.12 -5.64
CA GLN A 214 -6.50 6.64 -6.95
C GLN A 214 -6.93 5.47 -7.85
N PHE A 215 -6.12 4.42 -7.91
CA PHE A 215 -6.42 3.20 -8.65
C PHE A 215 -7.72 2.55 -8.15
N LEU A 216 -7.85 2.37 -6.83
CA LEU A 216 -9.05 1.77 -6.24
C LEU A 216 -10.31 2.57 -6.59
N ARG A 217 -10.24 3.91 -6.52
CA ARG A 217 -11.36 4.79 -6.90
C ARG A 217 -11.78 4.56 -8.34
N GLY A 218 -10.84 4.68 -9.28
CA GLY A 218 -11.13 4.52 -10.71
C GLY A 218 -11.66 3.13 -11.04
N TRP A 219 -11.10 2.09 -10.41
CA TRP A 219 -11.54 0.71 -10.63
C TRP A 219 -12.95 0.45 -10.08
N LEU A 220 -13.28 0.94 -8.88
CA LEU A 220 -14.59 0.78 -8.23
C LEU A 220 -15.69 1.67 -8.79
N LYS A 221 -15.34 2.77 -9.47
CA LYS A 221 -16.31 3.58 -10.23
C LYS A 221 -16.95 2.82 -11.38
N ASP A 222 -16.28 1.76 -11.84
CA ASP A 222 -16.68 0.95 -12.98
C ASP A 222 -16.63 1.69 -14.33
N ASP A 223 -15.83 2.76 -14.42
CA ASP A 223 -15.57 3.46 -15.66
C ASP A 223 -14.78 2.57 -16.64
N ALA A 224 -15.04 2.75 -17.94
CA ALA A 224 -14.34 1.99 -19.00
C ALA A 224 -12.83 2.23 -19.01
N ALA A 225 -12.40 3.44 -18.62
CA ALA A 225 -11.01 3.81 -18.45
C ALA A 225 -10.86 4.91 -17.39
N PHE A 226 -9.71 4.91 -16.70
CA PHE A 226 -9.34 5.92 -15.71
C PHE A 226 -7.82 6.11 -15.72
N SER A 227 -7.34 7.17 -15.06
CA SER A 227 -5.90 7.46 -14.94
C SER A 227 -5.48 7.48 -13.47
N VAL A 228 -4.23 7.12 -13.23
CA VAL A 228 -3.55 7.28 -11.95
C VAL A 228 -2.32 8.15 -12.18
N ASP A 229 -2.19 9.23 -11.42
CA ASP A 229 -1.13 10.22 -11.59
C ASP A 229 0.23 9.65 -11.14
N GLY A 230 1.27 9.81 -11.95
CA GLY A 230 2.65 9.44 -11.62
C GLY A 230 3.60 10.63 -11.52
N GLU A 231 4.89 10.39 -11.25
CA GLU A 231 5.87 11.50 -11.15
C GLU A 231 6.18 12.09 -12.53
N ARG A 232 6.31 11.23 -13.54
CA ARG A 232 6.72 11.59 -14.92
C ARG A 232 5.85 10.99 -16.02
N ALA A 233 4.96 10.09 -15.65
CA ALA A 233 4.02 9.46 -16.56
C ALA A 233 2.76 9.10 -15.81
N ASP A 234 1.61 9.33 -16.43
CA ASP A 234 0.32 8.87 -15.92
C ASP A 234 0.11 7.43 -16.33
N TRP A 235 -0.59 6.68 -15.49
CA TRP A 235 -0.89 5.27 -15.70
C TRP A 235 -2.36 5.16 -16.11
N ARG A 236 -2.60 5.00 -17.42
CA ARG A 236 -3.94 4.89 -17.96
C ARG A 236 -4.41 3.44 -17.90
N TRP A 237 -5.49 3.22 -17.19
CA TRP A 237 -6.12 1.92 -17.01
C TRP A 237 -7.36 1.81 -17.88
N SER A 238 -7.61 0.63 -18.45
CA SER A 238 -8.87 0.31 -19.12
C SER A 238 -9.29 -1.12 -18.83
N LYS A 239 -10.60 -1.34 -18.81
CA LYS A 239 -11.20 -2.69 -18.74
C LYS A 239 -11.21 -3.28 -20.15
N SER A 240 -10.86 -4.56 -20.27
CA SER A 240 -11.05 -5.31 -21.53
C SER A 240 -12.51 -5.65 -21.76
#